data_AF-A0A3D9XQV9-F1
#
_entry.id   AF-A0A3D9XQV9-F1
#
_cell.length_a   1.000
_cell.length_b   1.000
_cell.length_c   1.000
_cell.angle_alpha   90.00
_cell.angle_beta   90.00
_cell.angle_gamma   90.00
#
_symmetry.space_group_name_H-M   'P 1'
#
loop_
_entity.id
_entity.type
_entity.pdbx_description
1 polymer ?
#
loop_
_entity_poly.entity_id
_entity_poly.type
_entity_poly.pdbx_seq_one_letter_code
_entity_poly.pdbx_strand_id
1 'polypeptide(L)'
;MSDLPPLPPMSAPVKRSITIGGHRTSVSLEDAFWRELRGMARVGGRTTAALIAQIDAARPPEVGLATALRLYVLAEIVKNRA
;
A
#
# COMPACT_ATOMS: atom_id res chain seq x y z
N MET A 1 14.76 -29.40 11.58
CA MET A 1 15.09 -27.96 11.61
C MET A 1 14.49 -27.34 10.36
N SER A 2 13.30 -26.74 10.55
CA SER A 2 12.38 -26.02 9.65
C SER A 2 12.53 -26.08 8.12
N ASP A 3 11.54 -26.72 7.50
CA ASP A 3 11.13 -26.50 6.10
C ASP A 3 10.32 -25.18 5.99
N LEU A 4 11.00 -24.03 6.13
CA LEU A 4 10.35 -22.76 5.77
C LEU A 4 10.24 -22.70 4.24
N PRO A 5 9.07 -22.40 3.66
CA PRO A 5 8.98 -22.15 2.23
C PRO A 5 9.91 -21.00 1.84
N PRO A 6 10.38 -20.95 0.59
CA PRO A 6 11.26 -19.88 0.13
C PRO A 6 10.62 -18.52 0.39
N LEU A 7 11.44 -17.60 0.92
CA LEU A 7 11.02 -16.24 1.19
C LEU A 7 10.60 -15.54 -0.11
N PRO A 8 9.63 -14.61 -0.05
CA PRO A 8 9.28 -13.81 -1.21
C PRO A 8 10.46 -12.90 -1.62
N PRO A 9 10.45 -12.37 -2.85
CA PRO A 9 11.40 -11.33 -3.25
C PRO A 9 11.36 -10.15 -2.28
N MET A 10 12.54 -9.78 -1.75
CA MET A 10 12.71 -8.66 -0.84
C MET A 10 13.17 -7.43 -1.63
N SER A 11 12.40 -6.34 -1.57
CA SER A 11 12.75 -5.06 -2.21
C SER A 11 12.89 -3.98 -1.15
N ALA A 12 13.90 -3.11 -1.26
CA ALA A 12 13.97 -1.90 -0.46
C ALA A 12 12.78 -0.96 -0.77
N PRO A 13 12.35 -0.11 0.18
CA PRO A 13 11.31 0.89 -0.09
C PRO A 13 11.72 1.85 -1.21
N VAL A 14 10.88 1.97 -2.24
CA VAL A 14 11.05 2.89 -3.36
C VAL A 14 10.18 4.12 -3.13
N LYS A 15 10.80 5.31 -3.11
CA LYS A 15 10.12 6.59 -3.00
C LYS A 15 9.36 6.92 -4.28
N ARG A 16 8.07 7.22 -4.16
CA ARG A 16 7.25 7.74 -5.26
C ARG A 16 6.56 9.02 -4.81
N SER A 17 6.44 9.97 -5.73
CA SER A 17 5.69 11.20 -5.53
C SER A 17 4.29 11.04 -6.10
N ILE A 18 3.26 11.33 -5.30
CA ILE A 18 1.86 11.16 -5.66
C ILE A 18 1.15 12.47 -5.36
N THR A 19 0.32 12.93 -6.28
CA THR A 19 -0.59 14.05 -6.03
C THR A 19 -1.85 13.53 -5.34
N ILE A 20 -2.08 13.95 -4.10
CA ILE A 20 -3.29 13.67 -3.32
C ILE A 20 -3.87 15.00 -2.84
N GLY A 21 -5.18 15.22 -3.04
CA GLY A 21 -5.84 16.46 -2.63
C GLY A 21 -5.23 17.75 -3.23
N GLY A 22 -4.62 17.68 -4.41
CA GLY A 22 -3.93 18.82 -5.04
C GLY A 22 -2.51 19.08 -4.53
N HIS A 23 -2.07 18.37 -3.50
CA HIS A 23 -0.72 18.48 -2.94
C HIS A 23 0.14 17.27 -3.29
N ARG A 24 1.44 17.50 -3.46
CA ARG A 24 2.40 16.45 -3.80
C ARG A 24 2.97 15.81 -2.54
N THR A 25 2.62 14.55 -2.30
CA THR A 25 3.10 13.76 -1.16
C THR A 25 4.08 12.71 -1.64
N SER A 26 5.21 12.58 -0.96
CA SER A 26 6.18 11.52 -1.25
C SER A 26 6.06 10.37 -0.25
N VAL A 27 5.97 9.15 -0.75
CA VAL A 27 5.84 7.94 0.06
C VAL A 27 6.86 6.90 -0.40
N SER A 28 7.51 6.23 0.54
CA SER A 28 8.43 5.11 0.26
C SER A 28 7.79 3.78 0.67
N LEU A 29 7.61 2.88 -0.29
CA LEU A 29 7.06 1.53 -0.10
C LEU A 29 7.83 0.50 -0.91
N GLU A 30 7.84 -0.73 -0.43
CA GLU A 30 8.37 -1.90 -1.14
C GLU A 30 7.56 -2.15 -2.41
N ASP A 31 8.17 -2.75 -3.43
CA ASP A 31 7.53 -2.96 -4.74
C ASP A 31 6.30 -3.86 -4.65
N ALA A 32 6.30 -4.81 -3.71
CA ALA A 32 5.15 -5.64 -3.41
C ALA A 32 3.93 -4.79 -3.04
N PHE A 33 4.05 -3.86 -2.08
CA PHE A 33 2.94 -2.99 -1.70
C PHE A 33 2.49 -2.07 -2.84
N TRP A 34 3.44 -1.54 -3.62
CA TRP A 34 3.10 -0.75 -4.80
C TRP A 34 2.26 -1.53 -5.82
N ARG A 35 2.61 -2.79 -6.06
CA ARG A 35 1.86 -3.66 -6.97
C ARG A 35 0.46 -3.97 -6.43
N GLU A 36 0.37 -4.35 -5.16
CA GLU A 36 -0.93 -4.68 -4.56
C GLU A 36 -1.87 -3.48 -4.51
N LEU A 37 -1.38 -2.27 -4.16
CA LEU A 37 -2.17 -1.04 -4.23
C LEU A 37 -2.71 -0.77 -5.64
N ARG A 38 -1.92 -1.01 -6.69
CA ARG A 38 -2.39 -0.91 -8.09
C ARG A 38 -3.47 -1.95 -8.39
N GLY A 39 -3.28 -3.20 -7.94
CA GLY A 39 -4.24 -4.28 -8.11
C GLY A 39 -5.58 -3.97 -7.45
N MET A 40 -5.56 -3.60 -6.16
CA MET A 40 -6.75 -3.24 -5.37
C MET A 40 -7.47 -2.04 -5.95
N ALA A 41 -6.76 -1.00 -6.37
CA ALA A 41 -7.36 0.16 -7.02
C ALA A 41 -8.08 -0.22 -8.32
N ARG A 42 -7.45 -1.06 -9.16
CA ARG A 42 -8.04 -1.56 -10.41
C ARG A 42 -9.30 -2.38 -10.16
N VAL A 43 -9.29 -3.29 -9.18
CA VAL A 43 -10.47 -4.09 -8.79
C VAL A 43 -11.60 -3.17 -8.32
N GLY A 44 -11.27 -2.15 -7.54
CA GLY A 44 -12.23 -1.16 -7.05
C GLY A 44 -12.58 -0.03 -8.03
N GLY A 45 -12.26 -0.16 -9.32
CA GLY A 45 -12.62 0.81 -10.38
C GLY A 45 -12.05 2.21 -10.19
N ARG A 46 -10.93 2.37 -9.48
CA ARG A 46 -10.35 3.67 -9.12
C ARG A 46 -8.86 3.75 -9.45
N THR A 47 -8.31 4.96 -9.51
CA THR A 47 -6.86 5.14 -9.67
C THR A 47 -6.12 4.82 -8.37
N THR A 48 -4.84 4.44 -8.46
CA THR A 48 -4.01 4.21 -7.26
C THR A 48 -3.88 5.48 -6.42
N ALA A 49 -3.80 6.66 -7.04
CA ALA A 49 -3.80 7.94 -6.33
C ALA A 49 -5.11 8.18 -5.57
N ALA A 50 -6.26 7.84 -6.15
CA ALA A 50 -7.57 7.98 -5.48
C ALA A 50 -7.68 7.03 -4.27
N LEU A 51 -7.22 5.78 -4.39
CA LEU A 51 -7.18 4.86 -3.25
C LEU A 51 -6.27 5.38 -2.12
N ILE A 52 -5.07 5.87 -2.48
CA ILE A 52 -4.13 6.41 -1.51
C ILE A 52 -4.68 7.65 -0.82
N ALA A 53 -5.34 8.55 -1.57
CA ALA A 53 -5.98 9.74 -1.00
C ALA A 53 -7.09 9.38 0.00
N GLN A 54 -7.89 8.35 -0.29
CA GLN A 54 -8.91 7.87 0.64
C GLN A 54 -8.30 7.33 1.94
N ILE A 55 -7.22 6.56 1.83
CA ILE A 55 -6.50 6.03 3.00
C ILE A 55 -5.84 7.17 3.79
N ASP A 56 -5.26 8.15 3.10
CA ASP A 56 -4.64 9.32 3.73
C ASP A 56 -5.66 10.20 4.47
N ALA A 57 -6.88 10.33 3.95
CA ALA A 57 -7.96 11.06 4.60
C ALA A 57 -8.58 10.31 5.79
N ALA A 58 -8.56 8.97 5.77
CA ALA A 58 -9.21 8.14 6.78
C ALA A 58 -8.27 7.69 7.93
N ARG A 59 -6.95 7.73 7.73
CA ARG A 59 -5.98 7.31 8.76
C ARG A 59 -5.96 8.29 9.93
N PRO A 60 -5.61 7.83 11.15
CA PRO A 60 -5.30 8.73 12.26
C PRO A 60 -4.11 9.65 11.90
N PRO A 61 -4.13 10.93 12.34
CA PRO A 61 -3.11 11.91 11.98
C PRO A 61 -1.70 11.51 12.43
N GLU A 62 -1.57 10.79 13.55
CA GLU A 62 -0.33 10.27 14.11
C GLU A 62 0.27 9.09 13.33
N VAL A 63 -0.53 8.42 12.50
CA VAL A 63 -0.07 7.29 11.68
C VAL A 63 0.44 7.79 10.34
N GLY A 64 1.73 7.64 10.07
CA GLY A 64 2.31 8.00 8.78
C GLY A 64 1.69 7.24 7.60
N LEU A 65 1.53 7.92 6.45
CA LEU A 65 0.88 7.37 5.25
C LEU A 65 1.50 6.04 4.79
N ALA A 66 2.82 5.90 4.81
CA ALA A 66 3.48 4.64 4.43
C ALA A 66 3.07 3.46 5.32
N THR A 67 2.90 3.69 6.63
CA THR A 67 2.43 2.67 7.58
C THR A 67 0.98 2.31 7.31
N ALA A 68 0.11 3.32 7.13
CA ALA A 68 -1.29 3.10 6.82
C ALA A 68 -1.48 2.27 5.54
N LEU A 69 -0.71 2.55 4.48
CA LEU A 69 -0.79 1.82 3.21
C LEU A 69 -0.36 0.35 3.35
N ARG A 70 0.72 0.07 4.09
CA ARG A 70 1.17 -1.31 4.32
C ARG A 70 0.13 -2.13 5.09
N LEU A 71 -0.42 -1.56 6.16
CA LEU A 71 -1.44 -2.22 6.98
C LEU A 71 -2.75 -2.42 6.22
N TYR A 72 -3.15 -1.44 5.40
CA TYR A 72 -4.32 -1.57 4.54
C TYR A 72 -4.18 -2.73 3.56
N VAL A 73 -3.05 -2.81 2.84
CA VAL A 73 -2.78 -3.92 1.90
C VAL A 73 -2.81 -5.26 2.62
N LEU A 74 -2.17 -5.38 3.78
CA LEU A 74 -2.17 -6.61 4.57
C LEU A 74 -3.60 -7.03 4.95
N ALA A 75 -4.40 -6.08 5.46
CA ALA A 75 -5.78 -6.34 5.85
C ALA A 75 -6.64 -6.80 4.67
N GLU A 76 -6.53 -6.16 3.50
CA GLU A 76 -7.29 -6.55 2.31
C GLU A 76 -6.89 -7.94 1.79
N ILE A 77 -5.60 -8.28 1.82
CA ILE A 77 -5.14 -9.64 1.45
C ILE A 77 -5.70 -10.69 2.41
N VAL A 78 -5.69 -10.41 3.72
CA VAL A 78 -6.22 -11.35 4.73
C VAL A 78 -7.73 -11.55 4.54
N LYS A 79 -8.49 -10.48 4.29
CA LYS A 79 -9.94 -10.57 4.01
C LYS A 79 -10.24 -11.43 2.78
N ASN A 80 -9.45 -11.31 1.72
CA ASN A 80 -9.66 -12.05 0.46
C ASN A 80 -9.19 -13.51 0.50
N ARG A 81 -8.60 -13.97 1.61
CA ARG A 81 -8.22 -15.38 1.82
C ARG A 81 -9.27 -16.17 2.59
N ALA A 82 -10.21 -15.49 3.24
CA ALA A 82 -11.37 -16.07 3.92
C ALA A 82 -12.50 -16.29 2.92
#